data_AF-A0A849W8T8-F1
#
_entry.id   AF-A0A849W8T8-F1
#
_cell.length_a   1.000
_cell.length_b   1.000
_cell.length_c   1.000
_cell.angle_alpha   90.00
_cell.angle_beta   90.00
_cell.angle_gamma   90.00
#
_symmetry.space_group_name_H-M   'P 1'
#
loop_
_entity.id
_entity.type
_entity.pdbx_description
1 polymer ?
#
loop_
_entity_poly.entity_id
_entity_poly.type
_entity_poly.pdbx_seq_one_letter_code
_entity_poly.pdbx_strand_id
1 'polypeptide(L)'
;MRKILFLLFAFFILSSMAHAVTVNITQASTLVTSHYSMTMDSITGKFYAANGYTSHSNINVYNSAADFASNTVSSTRSLSSPYYGTYMVALNGKLYARTSGSTIGRWDLTTGTQELTKSP
;
A
#
# COMPACT_ATOMS: atom_id res chain seq x y z
N MET A 1 -43.01 26.20 -24.02
CA MET A 1 -42.15 25.01 -23.77
C MET A 1 -40.71 25.34 -23.32
N ARG A 2 -40.30 26.62 -23.17
CA ARG A 2 -38.92 27.01 -22.82
C ARG A 2 -38.63 27.13 -21.31
N LYS A 3 -39.67 27.21 -20.47
CA LYS A 3 -39.55 27.36 -19.00
C LYS A 3 -39.38 26.04 -18.24
N ILE A 4 -39.89 24.94 -18.79
CA ILE A 4 -39.78 23.58 -18.19
C ILE A 4 -38.36 23.01 -18.38
N LEU A 5 -37.68 23.36 -19.47
CA LEU A 5 -36.30 22.94 -19.73
C LEU A 5 -35.29 23.58 -18.75
N PHE A 6 -35.56 24.77 -18.23
CA PHE A 6 -34.73 25.43 -17.23
C PHE A 6 -34.88 24.81 -15.82
N LEU A 7 -36.07 24.32 -15.49
CA LEU A 7 -36.34 23.63 -14.22
C LEU A 7 -35.71 22.24 -14.16
N LEU A 8 -35.63 21.53 -15.29
CA LEU A 8 -34.93 20.23 -15.39
C LEU A 8 -33.39 20.37 -15.30
N PHE A 9 -32.83 21.51 -15.73
CA PHE A 9 -31.39 21.76 -15.63
C PHE A 9 -30.95 22.12 -14.19
N ALA A 10 -31.84 22.76 -13.42
CA ALA A 10 -31.56 23.13 -12.03
C ALA A 10 -31.49 21.91 -11.08
N PHE A 11 -32.07 20.77 -11.46
CA PHE A 11 -32.07 19.55 -10.63
C PHE A 11 -30.83 18.66 -10.84
N PHE A 12 -29.99 18.96 -11.83
CA PHE A 12 -28.83 18.14 -12.20
C PHE A 12 -27.49 18.66 -11.67
N ILE A 13 -27.51 19.70 -10.82
CA ILE A 13 -26.33 20.16 -10.08
C ILE A 13 -26.52 19.86 -8.59
N LEU A 14 -26.87 18.61 -8.28
CA LEU A 14 -26.61 18.09 -6.94
C LEU A 14 -25.14 17.68 -6.92
N SER A 15 -24.26 18.67 -6.80
CA SER A 15 -22.84 18.46 -6.57
C SER A 15 -22.70 17.55 -5.36
N SER A 16 -22.15 16.35 -5.57
CA SER A 16 -21.76 15.46 -4.48
C SER A 16 -20.74 16.21 -3.62
N MET A 17 -21.20 16.76 -2.50
CA MET A 17 -20.29 17.27 -1.47
C MET A 17 -19.57 16.05 -0.93
N ALA A 18 -18.32 15.84 -1.36
CA ALA A 18 -17.44 14.89 -0.71
C ALA A 18 -17.31 15.34 0.75
N HIS A 19 -18.04 14.67 1.65
CA HIS A 19 -17.99 14.97 3.07
C HIS A 19 -16.69 14.39 3.62
N ALA A 20 -15.81 15.22 4.14
CA ALA A 20 -14.61 14.74 4.83
C ALA A 20 -15.06 14.00 6.10
N VAL A 21 -14.86 12.68 6.13
CA VAL A 21 -15.08 11.87 7.33
C VAL A 21 -13.99 12.21 8.32
N THR A 22 -14.37 12.61 9.53
CA THR A 22 -13.40 12.82 10.63
C THR A 22 -12.85 11.45 11.04
N VAL A 23 -11.54 11.26 10.83
CA VAL A 23 -10.82 10.06 11.29
C VAL A 23 -10.23 10.37 12.67
N ASN A 24 -10.78 9.75 13.71
CA ASN A 24 -10.20 9.82 15.05
C ASN A 24 -9.00 8.87 15.13
N ILE A 25 -7.79 9.42 15.20
CA ILE A 25 -6.56 8.66 15.42
C ILE A 25 -6.42 8.43 16.93
N THR A 26 -7.10 7.41 17.45
CA THR A 26 -7.14 7.12 18.89
C THR A 26 -5.93 6.32 19.38
N GLN A 27 -5.15 5.71 18.48
CA GLN A 27 -3.99 4.90 18.86
C GLN A 27 -2.90 4.94 17.77
N ALA A 28 -1.74 5.51 18.10
CA ALA A 28 -0.49 5.11 17.46
C ALA A 28 -0.15 3.74 18.04
N SER A 29 -0.17 2.71 17.19
CA SER A 29 0.00 1.30 17.58
C SER A 29 1.05 1.07 18.69
N THR A 30 0.76 0.21 19.67
CA THR A 30 1.72 -0.28 20.67
C THR A 30 2.68 -1.33 20.09
N LEU A 31 2.96 -1.28 18.78
CA LEU A 31 3.82 -2.22 18.06
C LEU A 31 5.10 -2.48 18.86
N VAL A 32 5.24 -3.72 19.34
CA VAL A 32 6.42 -4.16 20.13
C VAL A 32 7.65 -4.31 19.23
N THR A 33 7.48 -4.24 17.90
CA THR A 33 8.54 -4.45 16.92
C THR A 33 8.73 -3.26 15.99
N SER A 34 9.97 -2.79 15.88
CA SER A 34 10.37 -1.78 14.92
C SER A 34 10.39 -2.36 13.50
N HIS A 35 9.62 -1.75 12.59
CA HIS A 35 9.73 -2.00 11.16
C HIS A 35 10.43 -0.82 10.50
N TYR A 36 11.42 -1.09 9.65
CA TYR A 36 12.18 -0.05 8.97
C TYR A 36 11.50 0.43 7.68
N SER A 37 10.72 -0.45 7.06
CA SER A 37 9.92 -0.20 5.87
C SER A 37 8.59 -0.92 6.02
N MET A 38 7.48 -0.22 5.77
CA MET A 38 6.13 -0.77 5.88
C MET A 38 5.17 -0.14 4.86
N THR A 39 4.19 -0.91 4.41
CA THR A 39 3.12 -0.44 3.50
C THR A 39 1.88 -1.31 3.66
N MET A 40 0.75 -0.82 3.16
CA MET A 40 -0.49 -1.58 3.02
C MET A 40 -0.91 -1.56 1.54
N ASP A 41 -1.38 -2.69 1.02
CA ASP A 41 -1.98 -2.77 -0.31
C ASP A 41 -3.47 -2.48 -0.22
N SER A 42 -3.87 -1.31 -0.71
CA SER A 42 -5.26 -0.83 -0.62
C SER A 42 -6.29 -1.72 -1.33
N ILE A 43 -5.85 -2.63 -2.21
CA ILE A 43 -6.73 -3.54 -2.93
C ILE A 43 -6.94 -4.84 -2.14
N THR A 44 -5.87 -5.40 -1.59
CA THR A 44 -5.95 -6.69 -0.88
C THR A 44 -6.17 -6.54 0.62
N GLY A 45 -5.96 -5.35 1.18
CA GLY A 45 -6.02 -5.08 2.62
C GLY A 45 -4.84 -5.65 3.42
N LYS A 46 -3.87 -6.27 2.74
CA LYS A 46 -2.69 -6.86 3.38
C LYS A 46 -1.64 -5.80 3.71
N PHE A 47 -0.96 -6.03 4.82
CA PHE A 47 0.17 -5.21 5.25
C PHE A 47 1.46 -5.95 5.00
N TYR A 48 2.50 -5.18 4.71
CA TYR A 48 3.82 -5.68 4.39
C TYR A 48 4.84 -4.89 5.21
N ALA A 49 5.79 -5.58 5.81
CA ALA A 49 6.88 -4.93 6.51
C ALA A 49 8.21 -5.64 6.32
N ALA A 50 9.29 -4.86 6.37
CA ALA A 50 10.65 -5.37 6.42
C ALA A 50 11.37 -4.84 7.66
N ASN A 51 12.21 -5.71 8.22
CA ASN A 51 13.08 -5.39 9.35
C ASN A 51 14.50 -5.13 8.85
N GLY A 52 15.30 -4.37 9.62
CA GLY A 52 16.68 -4.03 9.28
C GLY A 52 16.82 -2.79 8.39
N TYR A 53 18.03 -2.20 8.37
CA TYR A 53 18.25 -0.83 7.89
C TYR A 53 18.63 -0.70 6.41
N THR A 54 19.32 -1.68 5.83
CA THR A 54 20.02 -1.49 4.54
C THR A 54 19.40 -2.23 3.36
N SER A 55 19.28 -3.55 3.45
CA SER A 55 18.92 -4.42 2.33
C SER A 55 17.87 -5.42 2.77
N HIS A 56 16.75 -5.47 2.05
CA HIS A 56 15.58 -6.24 2.42
C HIS A 56 15.30 -7.32 1.39
N SER A 57 15.65 -8.57 1.73
CA SER A 57 15.37 -9.75 0.90
C SER A 57 14.12 -10.51 1.35
N ASN A 58 13.57 -10.19 2.52
CA ASN A 58 12.39 -10.84 3.08
C ASN A 58 11.37 -9.79 3.52
N ILE A 59 10.11 -10.02 3.18
CA ILE A 59 8.97 -9.21 3.55
C ILE A 59 8.04 -10.03 4.42
N ASN A 60 7.75 -9.56 5.62
CA ASN A 60 6.65 -10.11 6.42
C ASN A 60 5.32 -9.66 5.83
N VAL A 61 4.39 -10.60 5.74
CA VAL A 61 3.02 -10.38 5.25
C VAL A 61 2.08 -10.56 6.42
N TYR A 62 1.17 -9.60 6.57
CA TYR A 62 0.12 -9.62 7.57
C TYR A 62 -1.22 -9.53 6.84
N ASN A 63 -2.14 -10.46 7.14
CA ASN A 63 -3.42 -10.54 6.43
C ASN A 63 -4.43 -9.46 6.84
N SER A 64 -4.20 -8.79 7.97
CA SER A 64 -5.09 -7.76 8.49
C SER A 64 -4.35 -6.67 9.26
N ALA A 65 -5.03 -5.56 9.53
CA ALA A 65 -4.54 -4.51 10.41
C ALA A 65 -4.35 -4.99 11.86
N ALA A 66 -5.18 -5.94 12.31
CA ALA A 66 -5.05 -6.54 13.63
C ALA A 66 -3.77 -7.38 13.75
N ASP A 67 -3.51 -8.23 12.75
CA ASP A 67 -2.27 -9.02 12.67
C ASP A 67 -1.04 -8.12 12.61
N PHE A 68 -1.12 -7.03 11.82
CA PHE A 68 -0.06 -6.04 11.75
C PHE A 68 0.17 -5.37 13.11
N ALA A 69 -0.89 -4.91 13.78
CA ALA A 69 -0.81 -4.23 15.08
C ALA A 69 -0.25 -5.12 16.21
N SER A 70 -0.59 -6.41 16.22
CA SER A 70 -0.06 -7.38 17.19
C SER A 70 1.28 -8.01 16.76
N ASN A 71 1.82 -7.62 15.61
CA ASN A 71 2.98 -8.24 14.96
C ASN A 71 2.86 -9.77 14.78
N THR A 72 1.66 -10.25 14.46
CA THR A 72 1.40 -11.66 14.13
C THR A 72 1.68 -11.87 12.64
N VAL A 73 2.90 -12.29 12.30
CA VAL A 73 3.30 -12.53 10.91
C VAL A 73 2.51 -13.71 10.34
N SER A 74 1.72 -13.47 9.28
CA SER A 74 0.95 -14.53 8.62
C SER A 74 1.82 -15.39 7.70
N SER A 75 2.80 -14.76 7.03
CA SER A 75 3.81 -15.45 6.22
C SER A 75 5.00 -14.53 5.95
N THR A 76 6.11 -15.08 5.49
CA THR A 76 7.26 -14.31 5.00
C THR A 76 7.47 -14.59 3.52
N ARG A 77 7.67 -13.53 2.74
CA ARG A 77 7.93 -13.56 1.31
C ARG A 77 9.40 -13.24 1.05
N SER A 78 10.15 -14.19 0.51
CA SER A 78 11.50 -13.96 0.01
C SER A 78 11.45 -13.32 -1.38
N LEU A 79 12.17 -12.22 -1.56
CA LEU A 79 12.30 -11.53 -2.84
C LEU A 79 13.46 -12.15 -3.63
N SER A 80 13.30 -12.28 -4.95
CA SER A 80 14.35 -12.80 -5.85
C SER A 80 15.59 -11.88 -5.91
N SER A 81 15.43 -10.63 -5.50
CA SER A 81 16.47 -9.64 -5.35
C SER A 81 16.09 -8.68 -4.22
N PRO A 82 17.06 -8.17 -3.44
CA PRO A 82 16.75 -7.23 -2.38
C PRO A 82 16.33 -5.87 -2.93
N TYR A 83 15.47 -5.17 -2.19
CA TYR A 83 15.30 -3.73 -2.32
C TYR A 83 16.06 -2.99 -1.21
N TYR A 84 16.23 -1.67 -1.38
CA TYR A 84 17.04 -0.82 -0.51
C TYR A 84 16.25 0.42 -0.05
N GLY A 85 16.38 0.75 1.24
CA GLY A 85 15.82 1.95 1.85
C GLY A 85 14.56 1.73 2.70
N THR A 86 13.98 2.82 3.18
CA THR A 86 12.82 2.82 4.10
C THR A 86 11.47 2.80 3.41
N TYR A 87 11.44 2.98 2.08
CA TYR A 87 10.21 3.22 1.34
C TYR A 87 9.92 2.08 0.38
N MET A 88 8.71 1.53 0.50
CA MET A 88 8.11 0.63 -0.45
C MET A 88 6.62 0.94 -0.58
N VAL A 89 6.05 0.61 -1.73
CA VAL A 89 4.61 0.73 -1.99
C VAL A 89 4.08 -0.63 -2.40
N ALA A 90 2.97 -1.06 -1.81
CA ALA A 90 2.23 -2.22 -2.25
C ALA A 90 0.96 -1.78 -2.97
N LEU A 91 0.72 -2.32 -4.16
CA LEU A 91 -0.49 -2.06 -4.93
C LEU A 91 -0.83 -3.28 -5.79
N ASN A 92 -2.03 -3.81 -5.61
CA ASN A 92 -2.56 -4.92 -6.41
C ASN A 92 -1.64 -6.16 -6.39
N GLY A 93 -1.15 -6.53 -5.20
CA GLY A 93 -0.24 -7.65 -5.03
C GLY A 93 1.14 -7.45 -5.64
N LYS A 94 1.54 -6.21 -5.98
CA LYS A 94 2.89 -5.87 -6.42
C LYS A 94 3.58 -4.96 -5.41
N LEU A 95 4.88 -5.19 -5.20
CA LEU A 95 5.75 -4.32 -4.42
C LEU A 95 6.55 -3.43 -5.36
N TYR A 96 6.64 -2.14 -5.06
CA TYR A 96 7.47 -1.17 -5.75
C TYR A 96 8.45 -0.57 -4.75
N ALA A 97 9.73 -0.68 -5.04
CA ALA A 97 10.80 -0.21 -4.15
C ALA A 97 12.09 0.03 -4.92
N ARG A 98 13.02 0.77 -4.32
CA ARG A 98 14.33 1.05 -4.93
C ARG A 98 15.21 -0.20 -4.96
N THR A 99 15.80 -0.49 -6.11
CA THR A 99 16.79 -1.57 -6.28
C THR A 99 18.21 -1.10 -5.91
N SER A 100 19.16 -2.04 -5.83
CA SER A 100 20.60 -1.71 -5.70
C SER A 100 21.11 -0.80 -6.81
N GLY A 101 20.55 -0.90 -8.02
CA GLY A 101 20.90 -0.07 -9.18
C GLY A 101 20.33 1.34 -9.15
N SER A 102 19.71 1.77 -8.04
CA SER A 102 19.02 3.06 -7.91
C SER A 102 17.86 3.28 -8.87
N THR A 103 17.32 2.19 -9.43
CA THR A 103 16.07 2.19 -10.20
C THR A 103 14.90 1.75 -9.31
N ILE A 104 13.67 1.91 -9.79
CA ILE A 104 12.49 1.31 -9.14
C ILE A 104 12.32 -0.10 -9.70
N GLY A 105 12.34 -1.08 -8.80
CA GLY A 105 11.99 -2.46 -9.09
C GLY A 105 10.51 -2.70 -8.82
N ARG A 106 9.97 -3.73 -9.46
CA ARG A 106 8.63 -4.25 -9.22
C ARG A 106 8.74 -5.72 -8.87
N TRP A 107 8.14 -6.16 -7.78
CA TRP A 107 8.11 -7.57 -7.38
C TRP A 107 6.67 -8.05 -7.28
N ASP A 108 6.44 -9.29 -7.65
CA ASP A 108 5.18 -9.98 -7.38
C ASP A 108 5.15 -10.41 -5.91
N LEU A 109 4.16 -9.98 -5.11
CA LEU A 109 4.07 -10.30 -3.67
C LEU A 109 3.57 -11.72 -3.38
N THR A 110 3.17 -12.47 -4.42
CA THR A 110 2.79 -13.89 -4.32
C THR A 110 3.98 -14.82 -4.50
N THR A 111 4.93 -14.45 -5.35
CA THR A 111 6.10 -15.29 -5.70
C THR A 111 7.41 -14.72 -5.18
N GLY A 112 7.47 -13.40 -4.96
CA GLY A 112 8.68 -12.67 -4.62
C GLY A 112 9.57 -12.35 -5.82
N THR A 113 9.17 -12.74 -7.03
CA THR A 113 9.97 -12.54 -8.23
C THR A 113 9.95 -11.08 -8.66
N GLN A 114 11.14 -10.53 -8.92
CA GLN A 114 11.29 -9.22 -9.54
C GLN A 114 10.87 -9.31 -11.01
N GLU A 115 9.91 -8.49 -11.38
CA GLU A 115 9.50 -8.31 -12.76
C GLU A 115 10.43 -7.30 -13.43
N LEU A 116 10.87 -7.62 -14.65
CA LEU A 116 11.64 -6.70 -15.45
C LEU A 116 10.77 -5.48 -15.75
N THR A 117 11.15 -4.32 -15.23
CA THR A 117 10.61 -3.05 -15.71
C THR A 117 11.08 -2.87 -17.15
N LYS A 118 10.18 -3.09 -18.10
CA LYS A 118 10.40 -2.70 -19.50
C LYS A 118 10.80 -1.23 -19.48
N SER A 119 11.99 -0.90 -19.97
CA SER A 119 12.30 0.52 -20.22
C SER A 119 11.22 1.06 -21.15
N PRO A 120 10.71 2.28 -20.89
CA PRO A 120 9.74 2.92 -21.77
C PRO A 120 10.21 2.94 -23.22
#